data_AF-A0A821NFW0-F1
#
_entry.id   AF-A0A821NFW0-F1
#
_cell.length_a   1.000
_cell.length_b   1.000
_cell.length_c   1.000
_cell.angle_alpha   90.00
_cell.angle_beta   90.00
_cell.angle_gamma   90.00
#
_symmetry.space_group_name_H-M   'P 1'
#
loop_
_entity.id
_entity.type
_entity.pdbx_description
1 polymer ?
#
loop_
_entity_poly.entity_id
_entity_poly.type
_entity_poly.pdbx_seq_one_letter_code
_entity_poly.pdbx_strand_id
1 'polypeptide(L)'
;MTIKDNFHRILPILSIISPYTLEEITDENYRLFIGQEEELVARFLKAYENRTIDRRLTITNTDIEQPVDFEELTNSDECRDYIYNCIQKYAPEIPRNKISELSFTKFMYRRVRFFTGHYYRFNMAFEHLGSSVMKQMINEAKSLAQIDFRRSNYPRNYLIYDPNFSLHLLHDGWNNVSTDLKHVFNNKNPSLGPDFKNKDYFAKCLSWLIDIKYDDFEKIINETKFILTENFTYKLFHVHERKLTRLSLIIEGDTGVGKTFLLKFYSLLLNSNIINAPTYDNVAPRIFERTSLWLLTTIIGDILENEPNLLNKFLQRIKPKLMGIDDNDQEDEVEIPNIYHPYTQSSDEDDDENSSKKIVMNCGPQLIVPPQIMQEAQPPAAELVDLPLLKELKSSLGNFEYNNDILRYIWKMIMIVSSENAMNITQKLIIALHEYVTNQIVNYPLVEISFQLQTLLNDSCSPSVQKSIEIFNEYLIHTQIKPLFYRLLLHPGVTEEQLEHFMLPICQLARELPHIELVIFFDEVNTSSCLGLFKEMFMDRTLHGNSLPNNLFFTAAINPSIKPSDDNLVHRQDYLVHQLPL
;
A
#
# COMPACT_ATOMS: atom_id res chain seq x y z
N MET A 1 10.16 -61.85 -11.27
CA MET A 1 9.59 -60.52 -11.52
C MET A 1 9.64 -59.75 -10.21
N THR A 2 10.26 -58.59 -10.21
CA THR A 2 10.40 -57.75 -9.01
C THR A 2 9.05 -57.07 -8.70
N ILE A 3 8.84 -56.66 -7.45
CA ILE A 3 7.65 -55.89 -7.04
C ILE A 3 7.46 -54.63 -7.92
N LYS A 4 8.57 -54.07 -8.43
CA LYS A 4 8.61 -52.96 -9.38
C LYS A 4 7.94 -53.30 -10.72
N ASP A 5 8.14 -54.52 -11.23
CA ASP A 5 7.59 -54.98 -12.51
C ASP A 5 6.06 -55.18 -12.47
N ASN A 6 5.50 -55.43 -11.28
CA ASN A 6 4.04 -55.60 -11.11
C ASN A 6 3.31 -54.26 -10.91
N PHE A 7 3.94 -53.25 -10.32
CA PHE A 7 3.29 -51.95 -10.07
C PHE A 7 2.90 -51.23 -11.37
N HIS A 8 3.73 -51.33 -12.42
CA HIS A 8 3.47 -50.74 -13.74
C HIS A 8 2.26 -51.36 -14.48
N ARG A 9 1.76 -52.51 -14.03
CA ARG A 9 0.64 -53.22 -14.68
C ARG A 9 -0.70 -53.06 -13.95
N ILE A 10 -0.70 -52.54 -12.72
CA ILE A 10 -1.87 -52.55 -11.83
C ILE A 10 -2.55 -51.17 -11.77
N LEU A 11 -1.78 -50.08 -11.93
CA LEU A 11 -2.31 -48.71 -11.89
C LEU A 11 -1.93 -47.97 -13.16
N PRO A 12 -2.80 -47.08 -13.68
CA PRO A 12 -2.37 -46.11 -14.67
C PRO A 12 -1.37 -45.16 -13.99
N ILE A 13 -0.07 -45.41 -14.22
CA ILE A 13 0.98 -44.53 -13.74
C ILE A 13 1.07 -43.36 -14.72
N LEU A 14 0.57 -42.20 -14.30
CA LEU A 14 0.90 -40.94 -14.96
C LEU A 14 2.36 -40.62 -14.60
N SER A 15 3.29 -40.97 -15.48
CA SER A 15 4.69 -40.64 -15.30
C SER A 15 4.91 -39.17 -15.66
N ILE A 16 4.93 -38.29 -14.64
CA ILE A 16 5.41 -36.93 -14.79
C ILE A 16 6.94 -37.00 -14.64
N ILE A 17 7.63 -37.12 -15.77
CA ILE A 17 9.07 -37.40 -15.83
C ILE A 17 9.87 -36.11 -15.54
N SER A 18 11.04 -36.27 -14.92
CA SER A 18 12.05 -35.22 -14.67
C SER A 18 12.61 -34.61 -15.97
N PRO A 19 13.03 -33.32 -15.97
CA PRO A 19 13.44 -32.54 -17.16
C PRO A 19 14.45 -33.22 -18.10
N TYR A 20 15.27 -34.14 -17.60
CA TYR A 20 16.33 -34.78 -18.40
C TYR A 20 15.82 -35.83 -19.41
N THR A 21 14.52 -36.14 -19.42
CA THR A 21 13.91 -37.19 -20.26
C THR A 21 12.57 -36.81 -20.87
N LEU A 22 12.09 -35.58 -20.65
CA LEU A 22 11.06 -35.01 -21.50
C LEU A 22 11.70 -34.79 -22.88
N GLU A 23 11.11 -35.35 -23.94
CA GLU A 23 10.98 -34.52 -25.15
C GLU A 23 10.42 -33.19 -24.62
N GLU A 24 11.18 -32.10 -24.78
CA GLU A 24 10.80 -30.80 -24.23
C GLU A 24 9.31 -30.54 -24.50
N ILE A 25 8.63 -29.78 -23.63
CA ILE A 25 7.33 -29.24 -24.02
C ILE A 25 7.58 -28.45 -25.32
N THR A 26 7.28 -29.06 -26.45
CA THR A 26 7.58 -28.56 -27.79
C THR A 26 6.33 -27.90 -28.33
N ASP A 27 6.49 -27.05 -29.34
CA ASP A 27 5.36 -26.47 -30.07
C ASP A 27 4.46 -27.54 -30.70
N GLU A 28 4.96 -28.77 -30.87
CA GLU A 28 4.19 -29.89 -31.38
C GLU A 28 3.21 -30.46 -30.35
N ASN A 29 3.52 -30.40 -29.05
CA ASN A 29 2.68 -30.99 -28.00
C ASN A 29 1.94 -29.96 -27.11
N TYR A 30 2.34 -28.67 -27.10
CA TYR A 30 1.68 -27.67 -26.25
C TYR A 30 1.80 -26.22 -26.76
N ARG A 31 1.04 -25.89 -27.82
CA ARG A 31 1.04 -24.57 -28.48
C ARG A 31 0.59 -23.42 -27.58
N LEU A 32 1.05 -22.20 -27.89
CA LEU A 32 0.56 -20.96 -27.30
C LEU A 32 -0.98 -20.87 -27.45
N PHE A 33 -1.67 -20.57 -26.35
CA PHE A 33 -3.11 -20.33 -26.38
C PHE A 33 -3.37 -18.95 -27.00
N ILE A 34 -4.30 -18.87 -27.96
CA ILE A 34 -4.65 -17.62 -28.62
C ILE A 34 -5.96 -17.12 -28.06
N GLY A 35 -5.88 -16.11 -27.19
CA GLY A 35 -7.00 -15.29 -26.75
C GLY A 35 -7.02 -13.94 -27.47
N GLN A 36 -7.81 -13.00 -26.92
CA GLN A 36 -7.92 -11.64 -27.46
C GLN A 36 -6.59 -10.87 -27.40
N GLU A 37 -5.79 -11.09 -26.35
CA GLU A 37 -4.52 -10.40 -26.19
C GLU A 37 -3.49 -10.85 -27.22
N GLU A 38 -3.38 -12.17 -27.40
CA GLU A 38 -2.45 -12.78 -28.36
C GLU A 38 -2.86 -12.48 -29.81
N GLU A 39 -4.17 -12.50 -30.10
CA GLU A 39 -4.70 -12.09 -31.41
C GLU A 39 -4.35 -10.62 -31.71
N LEU A 40 -4.52 -9.71 -30.76
CA LEU A 40 -4.19 -8.29 -30.95
C LEU A 40 -2.71 -8.11 -31.30
N VAL A 41 -1.82 -8.85 -30.63
CA VAL A 41 -0.38 -8.86 -30.93
C VAL A 41 -0.15 -9.35 -32.36
N ALA A 42 -0.71 -10.50 -32.73
CA ALA A 42 -0.54 -11.08 -34.05
C ALA A 42 -1.06 -10.16 -35.17
N ARG A 43 -2.20 -9.50 -34.95
CA ARG A 43 -2.80 -8.54 -35.87
C ARG A 43 -1.86 -7.40 -36.23
N PHE A 44 -1.22 -6.80 -35.23
CA PHE A 44 -0.26 -5.72 -35.46
C PHE A 44 1.10 -6.21 -35.98
N LEU A 45 1.52 -7.44 -35.63
CA LEU A 45 2.69 -8.06 -36.24
C LEU A 45 2.47 -8.32 -37.74
N LYS A 46 1.31 -8.82 -38.14
CA LYS A 46 0.91 -8.93 -39.56
C LYS A 46 0.96 -7.59 -40.28
N ALA A 47 0.41 -6.55 -39.65
CA ALA A 47 0.44 -5.20 -40.20
C ALA A 47 1.88 -4.69 -40.41
N TYR A 48 2.76 -4.96 -39.45
CA TYR A 48 4.18 -4.61 -39.49
C TYR A 48 4.92 -5.36 -40.60
N GLU A 49 4.72 -6.68 -40.72
CA GLU A 49 5.35 -7.48 -41.78
C GLU A 49 4.89 -7.06 -43.18
N ASN A 50 3.61 -6.76 -43.33
CA ASN A 50 3.03 -6.28 -44.60
C ASN A 50 3.31 -4.79 -44.87
N ARG A 51 4.04 -4.10 -43.98
CA ARG A 51 4.30 -2.64 -44.01
C ARG A 51 3.04 -1.76 -44.04
N THR A 52 1.88 -2.33 -43.72
CA THR A 52 0.61 -1.60 -43.63
C THR A 52 0.44 -0.87 -42.30
N ILE A 53 1.34 -1.10 -41.34
CA ILE A 53 1.40 -0.38 -40.07
C ILE A 53 1.77 1.11 -40.22
N ASP A 54 2.31 1.51 -41.37
CA ASP A 54 2.65 2.91 -41.63
C ASP A 54 1.53 3.68 -42.36
N ARG A 55 0.32 3.09 -42.45
CA ARG A 55 -0.85 3.78 -42.99
C ARG A 55 -1.15 5.04 -42.17
N ARG A 56 -1.60 6.08 -42.86
CA ARG A 56 -2.06 7.34 -42.27
C ARG A 56 -3.57 7.44 -42.35
N LEU A 57 -4.15 8.33 -41.54
CA LEU A 57 -5.55 8.70 -41.65
C LEU A 57 -5.87 9.06 -43.11
N THR A 58 -6.93 8.45 -43.66
CA THR A 58 -7.41 8.79 -45.00
C THR A 58 -8.67 9.63 -44.86
N ILE A 59 -8.70 10.79 -45.50
CA ILE A 59 -9.90 11.63 -45.61
C ILE A 59 -10.52 11.34 -46.97
N THR A 60 -11.73 10.81 -46.96
CA THR A 60 -12.48 10.52 -48.19
C THR A 60 -12.98 11.81 -48.84
N ASN A 61 -13.37 11.75 -50.13
CA ASN A 61 -13.96 12.90 -50.84
C ASN A 61 -15.28 13.41 -50.22
N THR A 62 -15.85 12.68 -49.26
CA THR A 62 -17.05 13.04 -48.50
C THR A 62 -16.72 13.65 -47.12
N ASP A 63 -15.45 14.02 -46.89
CA ASP A 63 -14.94 14.52 -45.59
C ASP A 63 -15.14 13.52 -44.42
N ILE A 64 -15.25 12.23 -44.72
CA ILE A 64 -15.33 11.18 -43.70
C ILE A 64 -13.91 10.69 -43.42
N GLU A 65 -13.50 10.84 -42.16
CA GLU A 65 -12.24 10.33 -41.61
C GLU A 65 -12.28 8.80 -41.50
N GLN A 66 -11.29 8.13 -42.10
CA GLN A 66 -11.10 6.69 -41.97
C GLN A 66 -9.86 6.39 -41.10
N PRO A 67 -10.05 6.03 -39.82
CA PRO A 67 -8.94 5.73 -38.91
C PRO A 67 -8.14 4.52 -39.37
N VAL A 68 -6.88 4.45 -38.92
CA VAL A 68 -5.98 3.33 -39.21
C VAL A 68 -6.37 2.12 -38.36
N ASP A 69 -7.17 1.22 -38.96
CA ASP A 69 -7.63 -0.02 -38.34
C ASP A 69 -7.23 -1.26 -39.15
N PHE A 70 -7.06 -2.39 -38.47
CA PHE A 70 -6.68 -3.67 -39.07
C PHE A 70 -7.74 -4.73 -38.77
N GLU A 71 -8.01 -5.58 -39.75
CA GLU A 71 -8.96 -6.69 -39.63
C GLU A 71 -8.49 -7.70 -38.59
N GLU A 72 -9.44 -8.26 -37.85
CA GLU A 72 -9.16 -9.28 -36.83
C GLU A 72 -8.70 -10.59 -37.47
N LEU A 73 -7.79 -11.29 -36.80
CA LEU A 73 -7.36 -12.62 -37.21
C LEU A 73 -8.25 -13.68 -36.56
N THR A 74 -9.01 -14.40 -37.38
CA THR A 74 -9.88 -15.47 -36.89
C THR A 74 -9.18 -16.82 -36.79
N ASN A 75 -8.03 -16.99 -37.46
CA ASN A 75 -7.27 -18.23 -37.46
C ASN A 75 -6.20 -18.21 -36.35
N SER A 76 -6.35 -19.08 -35.36
CA SER A 76 -5.39 -19.17 -34.25
C SER A 76 -3.99 -19.65 -34.69
N ASP A 77 -3.88 -20.49 -35.71
CA ASP A 77 -2.56 -20.93 -36.20
C ASP A 77 -1.85 -19.78 -36.94
N GLU A 78 -2.58 -19.00 -37.73
CA GLU A 78 -2.04 -17.77 -38.33
C GLU A 78 -1.53 -16.79 -37.25
N CYS A 79 -2.28 -16.65 -36.13
CA CYS A 79 -1.84 -15.80 -35.03
C CYS A 79 -0.51 -16.27 -34.41
N ARG A 80 -0.39 -17.59 -34.18
CA ARG A 80 0.84 -18.20 -33.65
C ARG A 80 2.00 -17.97 -34.59
N ASP A 81 1.80 -18.17 -35.89
CA ASP A 81 2.86 -18.00 -36.89
C ASP A 81 3.45 -16.60 -36.84
N TYR A 82 2.63 -15.55 -36.80
CA TYR A 82 3.13 -14.17 -36.69
C TYR A 82 3.91 -13.92 -35.40
N ILE A 83 3.46 -14.45 -34.27
CA ILE A 83 4.16 -14.31 -32.98
C ILE A 83 5.50 -15.06 -33.02
N TYR A 84 5.48 -16.33 -33.44
CA TYR A 84 6.67 -17.18 -33.47
C TYR A 84 7.72 -16.69 -34.47
N ASN A 85 7.29 -16.23 -35.65
CA ASN A 85 8.14 -15.61 -36.65
C ASN A 85 8.78 -14.32 -36.13
N CYS A 86 8.02 -13.49 -35.40
CA CYS A 86 8.56 -12.29 -34.77
C CYS A 86 9.65 -12.64 -33.76
N ILE A 87 9.41 -13.60 -32.85
CA ILE A 87 10.43 -14.05 -31.90
C ILE A 87 11.65 -14.60 -32.64
N GLN A 88 11.45 -15.40 -33.70
CA GLN A 88 12.56 -16.01 -34.45
C GLN A 88 13.43 -14.98 -35.13
N LYS A 89 12.79 -13.98 -35.72
CA LYS A 89 13.46 -12.97 -36.54
C LYS A 89 14.13 -11.88 -35.71
N TYR A 90 13.50 -11.48 -34.61
CA TYR A 90 13.92 -10.28 -33.87
C TYR A 90 14.39 -10.55 -32.44
N ALA A 91 14.11 -11.73 -31.89
CA ALA A 91 14.51 -12.12 -30.55
C ALA A 91 15.00 -13.59 -30.47
N PRO A 92 15.93 -14.03 -31.35
CA PRO A 92 16.40 -15.42 -31.38
C PRO A 92 17.14 -15.84 -30.09
N GLU A 93 17.57 -14.90 -29.25
CA GLU A 93 18.17 -15.17 -27.95
C GLU A 93 17.16 -15.62 -26.88
N ILE A 94 15.86 -15.42 -27.10
CA ILE A 94 14.81 -15.87 -26.19
C ILE A 94 14.68 -17.39 -26.25
N PRO A 95 14.78 -18.11 -25.11
CA PRO A 95 14.54 -19.55 -25.06
C PRO A 95 13.20 -19.90 -25.68
N ARG A 96 13.18 -20.96 -26.50
CA ARG A 96 11.96 -21.51 -27.09
C ARG A 96 11.22 -22.39 -26.10
N ASN A 97 10.80 -21.77 -25.00
CA ASN A 97 9.95 -22.38 -24.00
C ASN A 97 8.69 -21.54 -23.78
N LYS A 98 7.62 -22.20 -23.35
CA LYS A 98 6.30 -21.58 -23.22
C LYS A 98 6.30 -20.34 -22.31
N ILE A 99 7.09 -20.35 -21.23
CA ILE A 99 7.15 -19.24 -20.28
C ILE A 99 7.72 -17.99 -20.95
N SER A 100 8.80 -18.17 -21.72
CA SER A 100 9.47 -17.08 -22.42
C SER A 100 8.62 -16.52 -23.55
N GLU A 101 7.97 -17.39 -24.32
CA GLU A 101 7.07 -16.99 -25.42
C GLU A 101 5.81 -16.28 -24.90
N LEU A 102 5.21 -16.80 -23.82
CA LEU A 102 4.10 -16.14 -23.14
C LEU A 102 4.54 -14.79 -22.59
N SER A 103 5.71 -14.72 -21.94
CA SER A 103 6.23 -13.47 -21.38
C SER A 103 6.43 -12.42 -22.48
N PHE A 104 7.12 -12.77 -23.56
CA PHE A 104 7.31 -11.91 -24.73
C PHE A 104 5.97 -11.41 -25.26
N THR A 105 5.01 -12.32 -25.45
CA THR A 105 3.69 -11.99 -26.00
C THR A 105 2.91 -11.06 -25.07
N LYS A 106 2.94 -11.28 -23.74
CA LYS A 106 2.27 -10.40 -22.77
C LYS A 106 2.89 -8.99 -22.73
N PHE A 107 4.22 -8.88 -22.83
CA PHE A 107 4.86 -7.57 -22.94
C PHE A 107 4.53 -6.89 -24.27
N MET A 108 4.53 -7.64 -25.39
CA MET A 108 4.09 -7.13 -26.69
C MET A 108 2.65 -6.61 -26.62
N TYR A 109 1.73 -7.38 -26.04
CA TYR A 109 0.33 -6.98 -25.88
C TYR A 109 0.20 -5.61 -25.20
N ARG A 110 0.90 -5.42 -24.07
CA ARG A 110 0.91 -4.13 -23.37
C ARG A 110 1.39 -2.97 -24.24
N ARG A 111 2.34 -3.22 -25.13
CA ARG A 111 2.91 -2.21 -26.01
C ARG A 111 2.01 -1.91 -27.21
N VAL A 112 1.52 -2.93 -27.91
CA VAL A 112 0.71 -2.75 -29.14
C VAL A 112 -0.64 -2.06 -28.89
N ARG A 113 -1.11 -1.99 -27.64
CA ARG A 113 -2.27 -1.15 -27.26
C ARG A 113 -2.13 0.31 -27.65
N PHE A 114 -0.92 0.83 -27.83
CA PHE A 114 -0.71 2.15 -28.42
C PHE A 114 -1.40 2.30 -29.79
N PHE A 115 -1.35 1.26 -30.62
CA PHE A 115 -1.92 1.28 -31.97
C PHE A 115 -3.45 1.27 -31.98
N THR A 116 -4.10 0.98 -30.85
CA THR A 116 -5.56 1.13 -30.71
C THR A 116 -5.95 2.52 -30.20
N GLY A 117 -4.98 3.32 -29.77
CA GLY A 117 -5.16 4.67 -29.25
C GLY A 117 -5.36 5.72 -30.35
N HIS A 118 -5.97 6.84 -29.95
CA HIS A 118 -6.30 7.96 -30.85
C HIS A 118 -5.06 8.51 -31.57
N TYR A 119 -3.92 8.64 -30.88
CA TYR A 119 -2.70 9.21 -31.45
C TYR A 119 -2.22 8.49 -32.71
N TYR A 120 -2.28 7.17 -32.73
CA TYR A 120 -1.89 6.38 -33.89
C TYR A 120 -3.02 6.28 -34.93
N ARG A 121 -4.26 5.99 -34.49
CA ARG A 121 -5.41 5.80 -35.41
C ARG A 121 -5.69 7.02 -36.28
N PHE A 122 -5.41 8.22 -35.76
CA PHE A 122 -5.59 9.51 -36.45
C PHE A 122 -4.26 10.15 -36.84
N ASN A 123 -3.18 9.36 -36.99
CA ASN A 123 -1.89 9.89 -37.42
C ASN A 123 -1.96 10.43 -38.86
N MET A 124 -1.86 11.75 -39.00
CA MET A 124 -1.75 12.44 -40.29
C MET A 124 -0.31 12.83 -40.66
N ALA A 125 0.54 13.00 -39.64
CA ALA A 125 1.78 13.77 -39.78
C ALA A 125 3.03 12.90 -39.91
N PHE A 126 3.09 11.76 -39.20
CA PHE A 126 4.33 11.01 -39.06
C PHE A 126 4.36 9.83 -40.03
N GLU A 127 5.20 9.96 -41.07
CA GLU A 127 5.59 8.84 -41.93
C GLU A 127 6.42 7.85 -41.09
N HIS A 128 6.16 6.55 -41.24
CA HIS A 128 6.85 5.48 -40.51
C HIS A 128 6.67 5.44 -38.98
N LEU A 129 5.64 6.08 -38.44
CA LEU A 129 5.34 6.02 -37.00
C LEU A 129 5.15 4.55 -36.54
N GLY A 130 4.36 3.78 -37.28
CA GLY A 130 4.02 2.41 -36.92
C GLY A 130 5.24 1.50 -36.86
N SER A 131 6.04 1.50 -37.91
CA SER A 131 7.23 0.65 -38.04
C SER A 131 8.33 1.04 -37.06
N SER A 132 8.56 2.34 -36.84
CA SER A 132 9.56 2.85 -35.89
C SER A 132 9.20 2.46 -34.45
N VAL A 133 7.93 2.65 -34.07
CA VAL A 133 7.44 2.33 -32.74
C VAL A 133 7.38 0.81 -32.53
N MET A 134 6.86 0.04 -33.49
CA MET A 134 6.78 -1.42 -33.38
C MET A 134 8.17 -2.06 -33.21
N LYS A 135 9.18 -1.59 -33.97
CA LYS A 135 10.56 -2.05 -33.83
C LYS A 135 11.10 -1.83 -32.41
N GLN A 136 10.79 -0.68 -31.81
CA GLN A 136 11.16 -0.38 -30.43
C GLN A 136 10.38 -1.28 -29.44
N MET A 137 9.08 -1.49 -29.63
CA MET A 137 8.27 -2.37 -28.79
C MET A 137 8.76 -3.82 -28.78
N ILE A 138 9.16 -4.34 -29.94
CA ILE A 138 9.76 -5.69 -30.06
C ILE A 138 11.06 -5.78 -29.24
N ASN A 139 11.93 -4.75 -29.32
CA ASN A 139 13.15 -4.70 -28.52
C ASN A 139 12.86 -4.63 -27.01
N GLU A 140 11.83 -3.90 -26.59
CA GLU A 140 11.41 -3.83 -25.20
C GLU A 140 10.87 -5.15 -24.70
N ALA A 141 9.94 -5.79 -25.43
CA ALA A 141 9.39 -7.08 -25.06
C ALA A 141 10.47 -8.15 -24.91
N LYS A 142 11.48 -8.10 -25.80
CA LYS A 142 12.67 -8.93 -25.71
C LYS A 142 13.47 -8.70 -24.44
N SER A 143 13.70 -7.44 -24.10
CA SER A 143 14.46 -7.05 -22.90
C SER A 143 13.70 -7.38 -21.62
N LEU A 144 12.38 -7.18 -21.60
CA LEU A 144 11.50 -7.48 -20.48
C LEU A 144 11.35 -8.98 -20.23
N ALA A 145 11.40 -9.80 -21.28
CA ALA A 145 11.44 -11.25 -21.19
C ALA A 145 12.77 -11.77 -20.63
N GLN A 146 13.89 -11.05 -20.83
CA GLN A 146 15.23 -11.43 -20.37
C GLN A 146 15.90 -10.34 -19.53
N ILE A 147 15.49 -10.24 -18.27
CA ILE A 147 16.04 -9.24 -17.36
C ILE A 147 17.41 -9.71 -16.84
N ASP A 148 18.47 -8.99 -17.17
CA ASP A 148 19.82 -9.25 -16.64
C ASP A 148 20.57 -7.93 -16.42
N PHE A 149 20.33 -7.31 -15.28
CA PHE A 149 20.97 -6.05 -14.88
C PHE A 149 22.49 -6.17 -14.61
N ARG A 150 23.06 -7.39 -14.64
CA ARG A 150 24.52 -7.58 -14.54
C ARG A 150 25.23 -7.18 -15.83
N ARG A 151 24.51 -7.16 -16.96
CA ARG A 151 25.06 -6.76 -18.25
C ARG A 151 25.23 -5.25 -18.30
N SER A 152 26.46 -4.81 -18.59
CA SER A 152 26.78 -3.38 -18.73
C SER A 152 26.04 -2.71 -19.90
N ASN A 153 25.64 -3.49 -20.92
CA ASN A 153 24.89 -3.05 -22.10
C ASN A 153 23.38 -3.34 -22.01
N TYR A 154 22.83 -3.48 -20.80
CA TYR A 154 21.41 -3.72 -20.63
C TYR A 154 20.58 -2.56 -21.25
N PRO A 155 19.61 -2.84 -22.12
CA PRO A 155 18.86 -1.83 -22.85
C PRO A 155 18.01 -0.97 -21.91
N ARG A 156 18.06 0.34 -22.15
CA ARG A 156 17.50 1.38 -21.28
C ARG A 156 16.61 2.38 -22.01
N ASN A 157 16.18 2.05 -23.23
CA ASN A 157 15.20 2.84 -23.97
C ASN A 157 13.85 2.14 -23.86
N TYR A 158 12.87 2.75 -23.20
CA TYR A 158 11.53 2.21 -23.01
C TYR A 158 10.45 3.25 -23.30
N LEU A 159 9.49 2.89 -24.14
CA LEU A 159 8.30 3.69 -24.39
C LEU A 159 7.43 3.72 -23.13
N ILE A 160 6.95 4.91 -22.82
CA ILE A 160 6.03 5.18 -21.72
C ILE A 160 4.91 6.09 -22.21
N TYR A 161 3.79 6.11 -21.50
CA TYR A 161 2.63 6.91 -21.85
C TYR A 161 2.33 7.89 -20.74
N ASP A 162 2.02 9.13 -21.08
CA ASP A 162 1.49 10.08 -20.10
C ASP A 162 0.01 9.78 -19.80
N PRO A 163 -0.64 10.49 -18.84
CA PRO A 163 -2.05 10.28 -18.51
C PRO A 163 -3.02 10.56 -19.66
N ASN A 164 -2.60 11.31 -20.68
CA ASN A 164 -3.37 11.55 -21.90
C ASN A 164 -3.08 10.50 -22.99
N PHE A 165 -2.32 9.44 -22.64
CA PHE A 165 -1.88 8.38 -23.52
C PHE A 165 -0.98 8.86 -24.67
N SER A 166 -0.28 9.99 -24.48
CA SER A 166 0.73 10.47 -25.43
C SER A 166 2.00 9.64 -25.29
N LEU A 167 2.66 9.38 -26.41
CA LEU A 167 3.90 8.61 -26.42
C LEU A 167 5.07 9.44 -25.89
N HIS A 168 5.80 8.89 -24.93
CA HIS A 168 7.04 9.41 -24.37
C HIS A 168 8.11 8.31 -24.35
N LEU A 169 9.34 8.69 -23.97
CA LEU A 169 10.47 7.78 -23.89
C LEU A 169 11.14 7.92 -22.54
N LEU A 170 11.39 6.82 -21.85
CA LEU A 170 12.36 6.68 -20.77
C LEU A 170 13.70 6.24 -21.39
N HIS A 171 14.77 6.98 -21.15
CA HIS A 171 16.10 6.69 -21.71
C HIS A 171 17.23 7.04 -20.73
N ASP A 172 18.37 6.37 -20.87
CA ASP A 172 19.62 6.64 -20.12
C ASP A 172 20.53 7.66 -20.81
N GLY A 173 20.17 8.08 -22.03
CA GLY A 173 20.87 9.15 -22.73
C GLY A 173 20.34 9.30 -24.15
N TRP A 174 20.04 10.54 -24.57
CA TRP A 174 19.47 10.80 -25.89
C TRP A 174 20.38 10.29 -27.03
N ASN A 175 21.69 10.26 -26.82
CA ASN A 175 22.63 9.74 -27.80
C ASN A 175 22.47 8.23 -28.05
N ASN A 176 22.00 7.48 -27.05
CA ASN A 176 21.78 6.03 -27.12
C ASN A 176 20.45 5.67 -27.83
N VAL A 177 19.59 6.65 -28.09
CA VAL A 177 18.30 6.45 -28.76
C VAL A 177 18.55 6.29 -30.28
N SER A 178 17.88 5.30 -30.88
CA SER A 178 17.99 5.00 -32.31
C SER A 178 17.51 6.17 -33.17
N THR A 179 18.06 6.33 -34.38
CA THR A 179 17.68 7.41 -35.31
C THR A 179 16.19 7.36 -35.64
N ASP A 180 15.67 6.16 -35.93
CA ASP A 180 14.26 5.94 -36.25
C ASP A 180 13.36 6.47 -35.13
N LEU A 181 13.71 6.16 -33.87
CA LEU A 181 12.95 6.61 -32.72
C LEU A 181 13.14 8.11 -32.44
N LYS A 182 14.33 8.66 -32.67
CA LYS A 182 14.56 10.12 -32.60
C LYS A 182 13.65 10.87 -33.57
N HIS A 183 13.43 10.35 -34.77
CA HIS A 183 12.52 10.96 -35.74
C HIS A 183 11.08 11.01 -35.25
N VAL A 184 10.59 9.98 -34.53
CA VAL A 184 9.26 10.00 -33.89
C VAL A 184 9.11 11.17 -32.93
N PHE A 185 10.19 11.55 -32.23
CA PHE A 185 10.22 12.70 -31.32
C PHE A 185 10.77 13.99 -31.98
N ASN A 186 10.69 14.12 -33.31
CA ASN A 186 11.18 15.28 -34.06
C ASN A 186 12.65 15.65 -33.78
N ASN A 187 13.47 14.65 -33.47
CA ASN A 187 14.88 14.78 -33.07
C ASN A 187 15.11 15.64 -31.82
N LYS A 188 14.07 15.88 -31.01
CA LYS A 188 14.15 16.62 -29.76
C LYS A 188 14.20 15.64 -28.60
N ASN A 189 15.09 15.90 -27.64
CA ASN A 189 15.18 15.12 -26.43
C ASN A 189 13.93 15.35 -25.55
N PRO A 190 13.09 14.34 -25.30
CA PRO A 190 11.89 14.47 -24.46
C PRO A 190 12.22 14.90 -23.03
N SER A 191 13.38 14.52 -22.50
CA SER A 191 13.80 14.87 -21.13
C SER A 191 14.01 16.38 -20.93
N LEU A 192 14.11 17.15 -22.01
CA LEU A 192 14.24 18.61 -22.00
C LEU A 192 12.90 19.31 -22.31
N GLY A 193 11.81 18.54 -22.40
CA GLY A 193 10.47 19.05 -22.63
C GLY A 193 9.94 19.91 -21.47
N PRO A 194 8.91 20.74 -21.73
CA PRO A 194 8.32 21.61 -20.71
C PRO A 194 7.74 20.83 -19.52
N ASP A 195 7.28 19.59 -19.74
CA ASP A 195 6.70 18.73 -18.71
C ASP A 195 7.70 18.32 -17.60
N PHE A 196 9.00 18.43 -17.89
CA PHE A 196 10.10 18.07 -16.99
C PHE A 196 10.78 19.29 -16.37
N LYS A 197 10.28 20.51 -16.62
CA LYS A 197 10.87 21.73 -16.06
C LYS A 197 10.81 21.69 -14.53
N ASN A 198 11.98 21.76 -13.88
CA ASN A 198 12.16 21.67 -12.43
C ASN A 198 11.68 20.35 -11.81
N LYS A 199 11.56 19.27 -12.59
CA LYS A 199 11.16 17.94 -12.11
C LYS A 199 12.25 16.93 -12.40
N ASP A 200 12.38 15.93 -11.54
CA ASP A 200 13.24 14.80 -11.84
C ASP A 200 12.62 13.99 -13.00
N TYR A 201 13.40 13.83 -14.07
CA TYR A 201 12.95 13.16 -15.29
C TYR A 201 12.52 11.72 -15.03
N PHE A 202 13.28 10.97 -14.24
CA PHE A 202 13.00 9.57 -13.95
C PHE A 202 11.78 9.40 -13.06
N ALA A 203 11.67 10.21 -12.00
CA ALA A 203 10.49 10.23 -11.13
C ALA A 203 9.23 10.59 -11.92
N LYS A 204 9.33 11.55 -12.85
CA LYS A 204 8.20 11.94 -13.70
C LYS A 204 7.77 10.81 -14.63
N CYS A 205 8.71 10.16 -15.30
CA CYS A 205 8.44 8.98 -16.14
C CYS A 205 7.80 7.83 -15.34
N LEU A 206 8.30 7.53 -14.14
CA LEU A 206 7.72 6.50 -13.29
C LEU A 206 6.35 6.89 -12.74
N SER A 207 6.11 8.17 -12.44
CA SER A 207 4.79 8.65 -12.00
C SER A 207 3.73 8.41 -13.07
N TRP A 208 4.07 8.63 -14.34
CA TRP A 208 3.19 8.31 -15.45
C TRP A 208 2.98 6.80 -15.62
N LEU A 209 4.06 6.02 -15.52
CA LEU A 209 3.99 4.57 -15.65
C LEU A 209 3.08 3.93 -14.59
N ILE A 210 3.24 4.35 -13.33
CA ILE A 210 2.51 3.82 -12.17
C ILE A 210 1.11 4.45 -12.04
N ASP A 211 0.83 5.48 -12.86
CA ASP A 211 -0.41 6.26 -12.84
C ASP A 211 -0.65 7.00 -11.51
N ILE A 212 0.37 7.72 -11.03
CA ILE A 212 0.27 8.58 -9.83
C ILE A 212 0.72 10.01 -10.13
N LYS A 213 0.27 10.97 -9.32
CA LYS A 213 0.72 12.36 -9.47
C LYS A 213 2.21 12.46 -9.12
N TYR A 214 2.92 13.34 -9.83
CA TYR A 214 4.34 13.60 -9.58
C TYR A 214 4.59 14.07 -8.13
N ASP A 215 3.75 14.99 -7.63
CA ASP A 215 3.91 15.57 -6.29
C ASP A 215 3.75 14.49 -5.20
N ASP A 216 2.85 13.53 -5.42
CA ASP A 216 2.67 12.37 -4.54
C ASP A 216 3.89 11.43 -4.59
N PHE A 217 4.44 11.19 -5.79
CA PHE A 217 5.68 10.42 -5.97
C PHE A 217 6.84 11.08 -5.21
N GLU A 218 7.03 12.39 -5.37
CA GLU A 218 8.11 13.16 -4.74
C GLU A 218 7.97 13.20 -3.22
N LYS A 219 6.74 13.35 -2.72
CA LYS A 219 6.44 13.23 -1.28
C LYS A 219 6.89 11.87 -0.74
N ILE A 220 6.53 10.77 -1.40
CA ILE A 220 6.92 9.41 -0.98
C ILE A 220 8.44 9.22 -1.03
N ILE A 221 9.13 9.71 -2.07
CA ILE A 221 10.61 9.70 -2.13
C ILE A 221 11.20 10.36 -0.87
N ASN A 222 10.72 11.56 -0.53
CA ASN A 222 11.26 12.35 0.58
C ASN A 222 10.98 11.70 1.94
N GLU A 223 9.76 11.21 2.17
CA GLU A 223 9.36 10.54 3.41
C GLU A 223 10.13 9.24 3.63
N THR A 224 10.35 8.46 2.56
CA THR A 224 11.07 7.19 2.63
C THR A 224 12.60 7.36 2.57
N LYS A 225 13.08 8.58 2.29
CA LYS A 225 14.50 8.87 2.01
C LYS A 225 15.07 7.95 0.91
N PHE A 226 14.24 7.57 -0.06
CA PHE A 226 14.62 6.68 -1.14
C PHE A 226 15.48 7.44 -2.16
N ILE A 227 16.68 6.94 -2.47
CA ILE A 227 17.54 7.56 -3.50
C ILE A 227 17.17 6.96 -4.85
N LEU A 228 16.40 7.70 -5.66
CA LEU A 228 16.04 7.29 -7.01
C LEU A 228 17.23 7.43 -7.97
N THR A 229 18.01 6.37 -8.08
CA THR A 229 19.06 6.28 -9.11
C THR A 229 18.46 5.84 -10.44
N GLU A 230 19.20 6.06 -11.53
CA GLU A 230 18.88 5.51 -12.83
C GLU A 230 18.67 3.98 -12.76
N ASN A 231 19.54 3.25 -12.07
CA ASN A 231 19.42 1.79 -11.94
C ASN A 231 18.14 1.38 -11.20
N PHE A 232 17.79 2.07 -10.10
CA PHE A 232 16.53 1.81 -9.41
C PHE A 232 15.31 2.17 -10.25
N THR A 233 15.42 3.18 -11.11
CA THR A 233 14.35 3.57 -12.03
C THR A 233 13.99 2.42 -12.96
N TYR A 234 14.97 1.83 -13.64
CA TYR A 234 14.70 0.69 -14.51
C TYR A 234 14.25 -0.53 -13.72
N LYS A 235 14.81 -0.80 -12.53
CA LYS A 235 14.32 -1.90 -11.69
C LYS A 235 12.83 -1.73 -11.34
N LEU A 236 12.41 -0.54 -10.92
CA LEU A 236 10.99 -0.23 -10.67
C LEU A 236 10.13 -0.38 -11.92
N PHE A 237 10.62 0.10 -13.07
CA PHE A 237 9.98 -0.09 -14.36
C PHE A 237 9.70 -1.57 -14.64
N HIS A 238 10.72 -2.42 -14.48
CA HIS A 238 10.62 -3.86 -14.71
C HIS A 238 9.68 -4.56 -13.72
N VAL A 239 9.72 -4.17 -12.44
CA VAL A 239 8.79 -4.67 -11.41
C VAL A 239 7.35 -4.31 -11.79
N HIS A 240 7.12 -3.06 -12.22
CA HIS A 240 5.80 -2.58 -12.58
C HIS A 240 5.25 -3.24 -13.84
N GLU A 241 6.06 -3.38 -14.89
CA GLU A 241 5.65 -4.09 -16.11
C GLU A 241 5.25 -5.54 -15.81
N ARG A 242 5.99 -6.25 -14.94
CA ARG A 242 5.64 -7.61 -14.54
C ARG A 242 4.36 -7.69 -13.73
N LYS A 243 4.11 -6.73 -12.82
CA LYS A 243 2.81 -6.59 -12.14
C LYS A 243 1.68 -6.50 -13.15
N LEU A 244 1.83 -5.60 -14.12
CA LEU A 244 0.80 -5.30 -15.10
C LEU A 244 0.52 -6.47 -16.06
N THR A 245 1.53 -7.27 -16.39
CA THR A 245 1.36 -8.50 -17.19
C THR A 245 0.95 -9.71 -16.34
N ARG A 246 0.85 -9.56 -15.01
CA ARG A 246 0.60 -10.65 -14.05
C ARG A 246 1.60 -11.81 -14.20
N LEU A 247 2.84 -11.49 -14.59
CA LEU A 247 3.90 -12.47 -14.69
C LEU A 247 4.62 -12.55 -13.35
N SER A 248 5.00 -13.76 -12.96
CA SER A 248 5.80 -14.02 -11.76
C SER A 248 7.08 -13.17 -11.75
N LEU A 249 7.41 -12.62 -10.59
CA LEU A 249 8.65 -11.87 -10.38
C LEU A 249 9.49 -12.57 -9.32
N ILE A 250 10.63 -13.11 -9.77
CA ILE A 250 11.69 -13.64 -8.91
C ILE A 250 12.93 -12.76 -9.12
N ILE A 251 13.47 -12.22 -8.03
CA ILE A 251 14.63 -11.33 -8.02
C ILE A 251 15.83 -12.11 -7.48
N GLU A 252 16.77 -12.44 -8.37
CA GLU A 252 18.07 -12.97 -7.96
C GLU A 252 18.99 -11.83 -7.50
N GLY A 253 19.67 -12.02 -6.37
CA GLY A 253 20.76 -11.13 -5.95
C GLY A 253 21.19 -11.38 -4.52
N ASP A 254 22.37 -10.89 -4.16
CA ASP A 254 22.93 -11.09 -2.82
C ASP A 254 22.10 -10.42 -1.72
N THR A 255 22.33 -10.84 -0.48
CA THR A 255 21.76 -10.17 0.70
C THR A 255 22.31 -8.75 0.81
N GLY A 256 21.44 -7.79 1.13
CA GLY A 256 21.84 -6.38 1.32
C GLY A 256 21.82 -5.51 0.06
N VAL A 257 21.55 -6.05 -1.13
CA VAL A 257 21.51 -5.25 -2.40
C VAL A 257 20.25 -4.40 -2.57
N GLY A 258 19.42 -4.26 -1.53
CA GLY A 258 18.25 -3.39 -1.51
C GLY A 258 16.96 -3.98 -2.08
N LYS A 259 16.84 -5.31 -2.29
CA LYS A 259 15.62 -5.97 -2.81
C LYS A 259 14.37 -5.60 -2.00
N THR A 260 14.42 -5.82 -0.69
CA THR A 260 13.32 -5.51 0.24
C THR A 260 12.98 -4.02 0.27
N PHE A 261 14.00 -3.16 0.26
CA PHE A 261 13.81 -1.72 0.30
C PHE A 261 13.13 -1.20 -0.97
N LEU A 262 13.53 -1.70 -2.14
CA LEU A 262 12.90 -1.40 -3.42
C LEU A 262 11.42 -1.79 -3.45
N LEU A 263 11.08 -3.00 -3.02
CA LEU A 263 9.70 -3.50 -3.05
C LEU A 263 8.82 -2.82 -2.00
N LYS A 264 9.38 -2.50 -0.83
CA LYS A 264 8.68 -1.69 0.18
C LYS A 264 8.37 -0.29 -0.36
N PHE A 265 9.34 0.38 -0.99
CA PHE A 265 9.11 1.67 -1.65
C PHE A 265 8.02 1.56 -2.74
N TYR A 266 8.11 0.55 -3.61
CA TYR A 266 7.12 0.31 -4.66
C TYR A 266 5.70 0.07 -4.13
N SER A 267 5.55 -0.62 -2.99
CA SER A 267 4.24 -0.85 -2.35
C SER A 267 3.53 0.45 -1.94
N LEU A 268 4.30 1.47 -1.54
CA LEU A 268 3.77 2.79 -1.19
C LEU A 268 3.29 3.53 -2.43
N LEU A 269 4.06 3.45 -3.52
CA LEU A 269 3.69 4.06 -4.80
C LEU A 269 2.37 3.50 -5.33
N LEU A 270 2.20 2.17 -5.29
CA LEU A 270 0.99 1.50 -5.79
C LEU A 270 -0.31 1.98 -5.15
N ASN A 271 -0.25 2.37 -3.88
CA ASN A 271 -1.43 2.73 -3.10
C ASN A 271 -1.54 4.26 -2.90
N SER A 272 -0.64 5.04 -3.48
CA SER A 272 -0.53 6.47 -3.24
C SER A 272 -1.81 7.24 -3.59
N ASN A 273 -2.42 6.99 -4.75
CA ASN A 273 -3.66 7.65 -5.14
C ASN A 273 -4.81 7.40 -4.16
N ILE A 274 -4.86 6.19 -3.58
CA ILE A 274 -5.93 5.80 -2.65
C ILE A 274 -5.66 6.38 -1.26
N ILE A 275 -4.40 6.34 -0.82
CA ILE A 275 -3.99 6.89 0.47
C ILE A 275 -4.13 8.41 0.50
N ASN A 276 -3.83 9.09 -0.62
CA ASN A 276 -3.86 10.54 -0.76
C ASN A 276 -5.19 11.08 -1.31
N ALA A 277 -6.17 10.22 -1.61
CA ALA A 277 -7.52 10.63 -2.02
C ALA A 277 -8.17 11.56 -0.97
N PRO A 278 -9.17 12.40 -1.32
CA PRO A 278 -9.85 13.23 -0.33
C PRO A 278 -10.33 12.43 0.90
N THR A 279 -10.41 13.06 2.07
CA THR A 279 -10.76 12.39 3.36
C THR A 279 -12.09 11.65 3.36
N TYR A 280 -12.95 11.93 2.38
CA TYR A 280 -14.24 11.27 2.17
C TYR A 280 -14.13 9.88 1.51
N ASP A 281 -12.98 9.52 0.94
CA ASP A 281 -12.74 8.19 0.40
C ASP A 281 -12.30 7.22 1.52
N ASN A 282 -13.17 6.24 1.78
CA ASN A 282 -13.22 5.44 3.01
C ASN A 282 -12.12 4.36 3.17
N VAL A 283 -10.94 4.53 2.57
CA VAL A 283 -9.93 3.45 2.55
C VAL A 283 -8.77 3.70 3.50
N ALA A 284 -8.25 4.93 3.56
CA ALA A 284 -7.14 5.26 4.45
C ALA A 284 -7.65 5.62 5.86
N PRO A 285 -7.14 4.99 6.94
CA PRO A 285 -7.61 5.22 8.30
C PRO A 285 -7.53 6.67 8.79
N ARG A 286 -6.54 7.47 8.32
CA ARG A 286 -6.34 8.91 8.63
C ARG A 286 -6.72 9.28 10.07
N ILE A 287 -6.16 8.51 11.01
CA ILE A 287 -6.58 8.51 12.42
C ILE A 287 -6.50 9.93 12.98
N PHE A 288 -5.40 10.61 12.70
CA PHE A 288 -5.14 11.96 13.15
C PHE A 288 -6.13 12.99 12.58
N GLU A 289 -6.25 13.07 11.26
CA GLU A 289 -7.11 14.05 10.58
C GLU A 289 -8.58 13.83 10.96
N ARG A 290 -9.02 12.58 11.04
CA ARG A 290 -10.40 12.26 11.43
C ARG A 290 -10.68 12.57 12.89
N THR A 291 -9.71 12.35 13.77
CA THR A 291 -9.86 12.70 15.18
C THR A 291 -9.93 14.21 15.34
N SER A 292 -9.12 14.95 14.60
CA SER A 292 -9.17 16.42 14.56
C SER A 292 -10.51 16.94 14.05
N LEU A 293 -11.03 16.36 12.95
CA LEU A 293 -12.35 16.71 12.42
C LEU A 293 -13.48 16.36 13.39
N TRP A 294 -13.43 15.19 14.02
CA TRP A 294 -14.45 14.75 14.99
C TRP A 294 -14.48 15.65 16.23
N LEU A 295 -13.31 16.03 16.77
CA LEU A 295 -13.21 17.00 17.84
C LEU A 295 -13.81 18.36 17.43
N LEU A 296 -13.53 18.81 16.20
CA LEU A 296 -14.05 20.07 15.67
C LEU A 296 -15.57 20.06 15.50
N THR A 297 -16.10 19.09 14.77
CA THR A 297 -17.51 19.09 14.34
C THR A 297 -18.42 18.57 15.43
N THR A 298 -18.16 17.38 15.94
CA THR A 298 -19.04 16.70 16.89
C THR A 298 -18.84 17.21 18.32
N ILE A 299 -17.60 17.33 18.78
CA ILE A 299 -17.36 17.68 20.19
C ILE A 299 -17.49 19.18 20.42
N ILE A 300 -16.72 20.00 19.70
CA ILE A 300 -16.76 21.45 19.88
C ILE A 300 -18.05 22.02 19.28
N GLY A 301 -18.34 21.73 18.00
CA GLY A 301 -19.49 22.28 17.28
C GLY A 301 -20.84 21.82 17.82
N ASP A 302 -21.04 20.53 18.02
CA ASP A 302 -22.37 20.00 18.37
C ASP A 302 -22.61 19.87 19.88
N ILE A 303 -21.57 19.63 20.70
CA ILE A 303 -21.75 19.41 22.14
C ILE A 303 -21.40 20.66 22.96
N LEU A 304 -20.18 21.20 22.82
CA LEU A 304 -19.71 22.28 23.69
C LEU A 304 -20.33 23.65 23.34
N GLU A 305 -20.53 23.98 22.07
CA GLU A 305 -21.15 25.27 21.69
C GLU A 305 -22.60 25.43 22.15
N ASN A 306 -23.29 24.31 22.39
CA ASN A 306 -24.62 24.31 23.00
C ASN A 306 -24.59 24.58 24.52
N GLU A 307 -23.40 24.63 25.14
CA GLU A 307 -23.18 24.76 26.59
C GLU A 307 -22.12 25.85 26.88
N PRO A 308 -22.47 27.14 26.74
CA PRO A 308 -21.49 28.25 26.68
C PRO A 308 -20.59 28.37 27.92
N ASN A 309 -21.15 28.07 29.10
CA ASN A 309 -20.41 28.10 30.36
C ASN A 309 -19.31 27.03 30.40
N LEU A 310 -19.62 25.83 29.87
CA LEU A 310 -18.66 24.74 29.80
C LEU A 310 -17.56 25.05 28.79
N LEU A 311 -17.97 25.55 27.62
CA LEU A 311 -17.06 25.98 26.57
C LEU A 311 -16.08 27.04 27.06
N ASN A 312 -16.55 28.06 27.79
CA ASN A 312 -15.67 29.11 28.31
C ASN A 312 -14.63 28.57 29.30
N LYS A 313 -15.05 27.71 30.24
CA LYS A 313 -14.14 27.06 31.19
C LYS A 313 -13.11 26.18 30.49
N PHE A 314 -13.52 25.42 29.48
CA PHE A 314 -12.62 24.63 28.66
C PHE A 314 -11.57 25.52 27.95
N LEU A 315 -12.02 26.58 27.28
CA LEU A 315 -11.14 27.52 26.58
C LEU A 315 -10.13 28.18 27.53
N GLN A 316 -10.55 28.55 28.73
CA GLN A 316 -9.64 29.10 29.76
C GLN A 316 -8.56 28.09 30.17
N ARG A 317 -8.91 26.81 30.34
CA ARG A 317 -7.95 25.77 30.74
C ARG A 317 -6.98 25.37 29.63
N ILE A 318 -7.42 25.39 28.38
CA ILE A 318 -6.56 24.95 27.27
C ILE A 318 -5.61 26.06 26.77
N LYS A 319 -5.96 27.33 27.01
CA LYS A 319 -5.20 28.49 26.55
C LYS A 319 -3.69 28.43 26.86
N PRO A 320 -3.22 28.07 28.06
CA PRO A 320 -1.79 28.03 28.36
C PRO A 320 -1.01 27.05 27.48
N LYS A 321 -1.58 25.85 27.24
CA LYS A 321 -0.94 24.82 26.41
C LYS A 321 -0.92 25.20 24.94
N LEU A 322 -2.00 25.80 24.42
CA LEU A 322 -2.04 26.29 23.03
C LEU A 322 -1.09 27.46 22.78
N MET A 323 -0.86 28.32 23.78
CA MET A 323 0.07 29.45 23.69
C MET A 323 1.53 29.07 23.95
N GLY A 324 1.83 27.80 24.24
CA GLY A 324 3.19 27.35 24.57
C GLY A 324 3.74 27.98 25.85
N ILE A 325 2.86 28.37 26.78
CA ILE A 325 3.26 28.98 28.07
C ILE A 325 3.55 27.90 29.11
N ASP A 326 3.15 26.66 28.85
CA ASP A 326 3.23 25.52 29.77
C ASP A 326 4.31 24.52 29.31
N ASP A 327 5.56 24.80 29.70
CA ASP A 327 6.77 23.98 29.42
C ASP A 327 6.98 22.82 30.42
N ASN A 328 6.05 22.61 31.37
CA ASN A 328 6.14 21.48 32.28
C ASN A 328 5.56 20.21 31.62
N ASP A 329 6.39 19.53 30.82
CA ASP A 329 6.13 18.16 30.33
C ASP A 329 6.39 17.09 31.42
N GLN A 330 6.19 17.42 32.69
CA GLN A 330 5.99 16.39 33.71
C GLN A 330 4.52 15.99 33.63
N GLU A 331 4.25 14.69 33.44
CA GLU A 331 2.91 14.13 33.50
C GLU A 331 2.28 14.49 34.85
N ASP A 332 1.57 15.61 34.92
CA ASP A 332 0.79 15.96 36.10
C ASP A 332 -0.35 14.94 36.23
N GLU A 333 -0.13 13.99 37.13
CA GLU A 333 -1.17 13.33 37.91
C GLU A 333 -1.98 14.41 38.63
N VAL A 334 -2.86 15.07 37.88
CA VAL A 334 -3.96 15.82 38.49
C VAL A 334 -4.85 14.77 39.14
N GLU A 335 -4.76 14.63 40.47
CA GLU A 335 -5.67 13.81 41.27
C GLU A 335 -7.12 14.24 40.95
N ILE A 336 -7.84 13.40 40.21
CA ILE A 336 -9.26 13.59 39.93
C ILE A 336 -10.01 13.33 41.25
N PRO A 337 -10.91 14.22 41.72
CA PRO A 337 -11.63 14.02 42.96
C PRO A 337 -12.50 12.76 42.88
N ASN A 338 -12.20 11.77 43.73
CA ASN A 338 -13.03 10.58 43.90
C ASN A 338 -14.34 10.99 44.60
N ILE A 339 -15.43 11.12 43.84
CA ILE A 339 -16.75 11.44 44.39
C ILE A 339 -17.65 10.19 44.31
N TYR A 340 -18.04 9.72 45.50
CA TYR A 340 -19.03 8.68 45.87
C TYR A 340 -18.54 7.24 46.16
N HIS A 341 -18.36 6.98 47.46
CA HIS A 341 -18.91 5.80 48.14
C HIS A 341 -20.17 6.23 48.92
N PRO A 342 -21.21 5.38 49.05
CA PRO A 342 -21.54 4.94 50.42
C PRO A 342 -22.14 3.53 50.57
N TYR A 343 -21.99 3.03 51.81
CA TYR A 343 -22.66 1.92 52.54
C TYR A 343 -21.99 0.53 52.66
N THR A 344 -21.39 0.35 53.85
CA THR A 344 -21.42 -0.77 54.84
C THR A 344 -22.34 -1.97 54.54
N GLN A 345 -22.05 -3.23 54.92
CA GLN A 345 -21.50 -3.74 56.19
C GLN A 345 -21.23 -5.27 56.11
N SER A 346 -20.52 -5.80 57.12
CA SER A 346 -20.35 -7.22 57.55
C SER A 346 -19.23 -8.01 56.83
N SER A 347 -18.35 -8.77 57.48
CA SER A 347 -18.26 -9.20 58.88
C SER A 347 -16.84 -9.70 59.21
N ASP A 348 -16.51 -9.60 60.48
CA ASP A 348 -15.69 -10.52 61.28
C ASP A 348 -14.14 -10.48 61.30
N GLU A 349 -13.70 -10.56 62.56
CA GLU A 349 -12.46 -11.12 63.13
C GLU A 349 -11.22 -10.22 63.33
N ASP A 350 -11.16 -9.73 64.58
CA ASP A 350 -10.12 -10.04 65.57
C ASP A 350 -8.92 -9.10 65.81
N ASP A 351 -8.75 -8.89 67.12
CA ASP A 351 -7.53 -8.75 67.90
C ASP A 351 -6.76 -7.41 67.98
N ASP A 352 -7.12 -6.72 69.06
CA ASP A 352 -6.28 -6.52 70.25
C ASP A 352 -5.43 -5.25 70.47
N GLU A 353 -5.52 -4.86 71.74
CA GLU A 353 -4.58 -4.14 72.60
C GLU A 353 -4.37 -2.61 72.53
N ASN A 354 -4.91 -1.98 73.59
CA ASN A 354 -4.23 -1.08 74.54
C ASN A 354 -3.50 0.18 74.02
N SER A 355 -4.01 1.35 74.40
CA SER A 355 -3.45 2.07 75.56
C SER A 355 -4.17 3.38 75.87
N SER A 356 -4.25 3.63 77.17
CA SER A 356 -4.91 4.77 77.80
C SER A 356 -4.09 6.06 77.70
N LYS A 357 -4.74 7.22 77.49
CA LYS A 357 -4.31 8.50 78.11
C LYS A 357 -5.41 9.59 78.13
N LYS A 358 -5.94 9.75 79.34
CA LYS A 358 -6.43 10.94 80.08
C LYS A 358 -6.71 12.29 79.35
N ILE A 359 -7.93 12.79 79.61
CA ILE A 359 -8.35 14.08 80.23
C ILE A 359 -7.92 15.36 79.47
N VAL A 360 -8.82 16.28 79.06
CA VAL A 360 -9.39 17.37 79.88
C VAL A 360 -10.69 17.91 79.25
N MET A 361 -11.74 18.02 80.08
CA MET A 361 -12.94 18.85 79.85
C MET A 361 -12.60 20.34 80.01
N ASN A 362 -13.18 21.20 79.18
CA ASN A 362 -13.55 22.54 79.63
C ASN A 362 -14.78 23.04 78.87
N CYS A 363 -15.85 23.31 79.63
CA CYS A 363 -17.04 24.05 79.22
C CYS A 363 -16.89 25.51 79.66
N GLY A 364 -17.33 26.46 78.82
CA GLY A 364 -17.56 27.84 79.23
C GLY A 364 -18.05 28.70 78.06
N PRO A 365 -18.94 29.70 78.28
CA PRO A 365 -20.07 29.92 77.37
C PRO A 365 -20.17 31.36 76.80
N GLN A 366 -21.17 31.52 75.93
CA GLN A 366 -21.87 32.76 75.53
C GLN A 366 -21.16 33.74 74.57
N LEU A 367 -21.82 34.05 73.45
CA LEU A 367 -22.59 35.30 73.29
C LEU A 367 -23.26 35.37 71.89
N ILE A 368 -24.58 35.55 71.91
CA ILE A 368 -25.44 35.78 70.75
C ILE A 368 -25.39 37.28 70.40
N VAL A 369 -25.15 37.61 69.13
CA VAL A 369 -25.27 38.96 68.56
C VAL A 369 -26.11 38.85 67.26
N PRO A 370 -27.00 39.83 66.93
CA PRO A 370 -28.09 39.67 65.96
C PRO A 370 -27.67 39.89 64.49
N PRO A 371 -28.51 39.52 63.51
CA PRO A 371 -28.13 39.43 62.11
C PRO A 371 -28.12 40.79 61.39
N GLN A 372 -27.07 41.01 60.58
CA GLN A 372 -26.99 42.12 59.64
C GLN A 372 -27.66 41.75 58.31
N ILE A 373 -28.70 42.52 58.01
CA ILE A 373 -29.19 43.02 56.71
C ILE A 373 -28.61 42.34 55.46
N MET A 374 -29.51 41.65 54.74
CA MET A 374 -29.35 41.15 53.37
C MET A 374 -28.88 42.26 52.41
N GLN A 375 -27.72 42.06 51.79
CA GLN A 375 -27.42 42.64 50.48
C GLN A 375 -27.86 41.66 49.41
N GLU A 376 -28.71 42.13 48.49
CA GLU A 376 -29.10 41.43 47.28
C GLU A 376 -27.85 41.13 46.44
N ALA A 377 -27.58 39.83 46.24
CA ALA A 377 -26.54 39.37 45.34
C ALA A 377 -26.91 39.76 43.90
N GLN A 378 -26.05 40.54 43.24
CA GLN A 378 -26.10 40.72 41.80
C GLN A 378 -25.99 39.36 41.10
N PRO A 379 -26.71 39.12 39.99
CA PRO A 379 -26.51 37.92 39.18
C PRO A 379 -25.07 37.91 38.64
N PRO A 380 -24.39 36.76 38.58
CA PRO A 380 -23.03 36.68 38.07
C PRO A 380 -23.03 37.18 36.62
N ALA A 381 -22.11 38.09 36.32
CA ALA A 381 -21.86 38.55 34.96
C ALA A 381 -21.61 37.31 34.09
N ALA A 382 -22.42 37.11 33.05
CA ALA A 382 -22.20 36.04 32.08
C ALA A 382 -20.79 36.22 31.51
N GLU A 383 -19.88 35.32 31.85
CA GLU A 383 -18.53 35.35 31.31
C GLU A 383 -18.61 35.23 29.79
N LEU A 384 -18.12 36.25 29.08
CA LEU A 384 -18.05 36.26 27.63
C LEU A 384 -17.08 35.18 27.16
N VAL A 385 -17.56 34.30 26.27
CA VAL A 385 -16.75 33.27 25.59
C VAL A 385 -15.59 33.94 24.85
N ASP A 386 -14.37 33.42 25.00
CA ASP A 386 -13.16 33.86 24.27
C ASP A 386 -13.26 33.49 22.78
N LEU A 387 -14.06 34.26 22.03
CA LEU A 387 -14.33 34.06 20.60
C LEU A 387 -13.05 34.01 19.73
N PRO A 388 -12.02 34.85 19.97
CA PRO A 388 -10.74 34.73 19.26
C PRO A 388 -10.09 33.35 19.43
N LEU A 389 -9.97 32.86 20.67
CA LEU A 389 -9.35 31.56 20.95
C LEU A 389 -10.16 30.40 20.37
N LEU A 390 -11.49 30.47 20.43
CA LEU A 390 -12.36 29.47 19.80
C LEU A 390 -12.17 29.41 18.28
N LYS A 391 -12.06 30.57 17.63
CA LYS A 391 -11.84 30.66 16.18
C LYS A 391 -10.47 30.08 15.79
N GLU A 392 -9.44 30.36 16.57
CA GLU A 392 -8.11 29.80 16.39
C GLU A 392 -8.13 28.27 16.55
N LEU A 393 -8.67 27.76 17.66
CA LEU A 393 -8.83 26.33 17.91
C LEU A 393 -9.54 25.62 16.76
N LYS A 394 -10.67 26.18 16.29
CA LYS A 394 -11.43 25.62 15.17
C LYS A 394 -10.63 25.62 13.87
N SER A 395 -9.90 26.70 13.59
CA SER A 395 -9.04 26.80 12.42
C SER A 395 -7.94 25.75 12.46
N SER A 396 -7.23 25.64 13.58
CA SER A 396 -6.12 24.69 13.74
C SER A 396 -6.57 23.24 13.70
N LEU A 397 -7.72 22.89 14.29
CA LEU A 397 -8.32 21.55 14.13
C LEU A 397 -8.75 21.28 12.68
N GLY A 398 -9.32 22.28 12.00
CA GLY A 398 -9.75 22.15 10.60
C GLY A 398 -8.58 22.01 9.63
N ASN A 399 -7.43 22.60 9.97
CA ASN A 399 -6.19 22.56 9.20
C ASN A 399 -5.23 21.43 9.63
N PHE A 400 -5.59 20.63 10.64
CA PHE A 400 -4.78 19.52 11.17
C PHE A 400 -3.42 19.96 11.75
N GLU A 401 -3.38 21.11 12.41
CA GLU A 401 -2.13 21.71 12.93
C GLU A 401 -1.66 21.11 14.27
N TYR A 402 -2.55 20.44 15.01
CA TYR A 402 -2.28 19.96 16.37
C TYR A 402 -1.83 18.51 16.42
N ASN A 403 -0.61 18.23 16.88
CA ASN A 403 -0.09 16.87 17.05
C ASN A 403 -0.87 16.00 18.07
N ASN A 404 -0.50 14.72 18.19
CA ASN A 404 -1.15 13.77 19.08
C ASN A 404 -1.20 14.24 20.55
N ASP A 405 -0.14 14.89 21.03
CA ASP A 405 -0.08 15.38 22.41
C ASP A 405 -1.10 16.48 22.68
N ILE A 406 -1.24 17.43 21.74
CA ILE A 406 -2.23 18.50 21.86
C ILE A 406 -3.64 17.93 21.75
N LEU A 407 -3.92 17.00 20.84
CA LEU A 407 -5.24 16.35 20.73
C LEU A 407 -5.61 15.58 22.01
N ARG A 408 -4.65 14.85 22.59
CA ARG A 408 -4.81 14.18 23.89
C ARG A 408 -5.12 15.18 25.00
N TYR A 409 -4.39 16.29 25.05
CA TYR A 409 -4.60 17.32 26.04
C TYR A 409 -5.97 17.99 25.89
N ILE A 410 -6.39 18.29 24.64
CA ILE A 410 -7.74 18.78 24.32
C ILE A 410 -8.78 17.83 24.92
N TRP A 411 -8.71 16.53 24.61
CA TRP A 411 -9.68 15.56 25.11
C TRP A 411 -9.68 15.44 26.63
N LYS A 412 -8.49 15.34 27.26
CA LYS A 412 -8.33 15.30 28.72
C LYS A 412 -9.00 16.52 29.37
N MET A 413 -8.76 17.73 28.85
CA MET A 413 -9.34 18.95 29.40
C MET A 413 -10.87 19.00 29.24
N ILE A 414 -11.39 18.57 28.09
CA ILE A 414 -12.84 18.47 27.86
C ILE A 414 -13.49 17.57 28.91
N MET A 415 -12.90 16.39 29.13
CA MET A 415 -13.40 15.39 30.06
C MET A 415 -13.33 15.83 31.52
N ILE A 416 -12.24 16.48 31.93
CA ILE A 416 -12.11 17.03 33.29
C ILE A 416 -13.14 18.14 33.51
N VAL A 417 -13.21 19.13 32.60
CA VAL A 417 -14.12 20.27 32.71
C VAL A 417 -15.58 19.81 32.68
N SER A 418 -15.95 18.84 31.84
CA SER A 418 -17.31 18.30 31.82
C SER A 418 -17.66 17.59 33.12
N SER A 419 -16.73 16.81 33.68
CA SER A 419 -16.98 16.01 34.89
C SER A 419 -17.26 16.89 36.12
N GLU A 420 -16.58 18.03 36.24
CA GLU A 420 -16.77 18.99 37.32
C GLU A 420 -18.07 19.80 37.22
N ASN A 421 -18.63 19.95 36.02
CA ASN A 421 -19.69 20.94 35.77
C ASN A 421 -21.02 20.33 35.29
N ALA A 422 -20.98 19.21 34.57
CA ALA A 422 -22.16 18.64 33.91
C ALA A 422 -22.01 17.13 33.65
N MET A 423 -22.52 16.32 34.58
CA MET A 423 -22.43 14.87 34.50
C MET A 423 -23.18 14.28 33.28
N ASN A 424 -24.31 14.88 32.90
CA ASN A 424 -25.06 14.50 31.70
C ASN A 424 -24.26 14.73 30.41
N ILE A 425 -23.52 15.84 30.31
CA ILE A 425 -22.65 16.12 29.16
C ILE A 425 -21.47 15.14 29.16
N THR A 426 -20.88 14.88 30.33
CA THR A 426 -19.79 13.90 30.47
C THR A 426 -20.21 12.52 29.94
N GLN A 427 -21.41 12.04 30.29
CA GLN A 427 -21.92 10.78 29.77
C GLN A 427 -22.09 10.81 28.23
N LYS A 428 -22.63 11.91 27.69
CA LYS A 428 -22.74 12.08 26.22
C LYS A 428 -21.39 12.05 25.52
N LEU A 429 -20.37 12.70 26.09
CA LEU A 429 -19.01 12.73 25.55
C LEU A 429 -18.37 11.34 25.53
N ILE A 430 -18.54 10.57 26.61
CA ILE A 430 -18.01 9.20 26.69
C ILE A 430 -18.67 8.29 25.64
N ILE A 431 -20.00 8.39 25.46
CA ILE A 431 -20.73 7.65 24.43
C ILE A 431 -20.24 8.07 23.03
N ALA A 432 -20.12 9.37 22.77
CA ALA A 432 -19.67 9.89 21.49
C ALA A 432 -18.25 9.40 21.14
N LEU A 433 -17.35 9.31 22.12
CA LEU A 433 -16.01 8.75 21.92
C LEU A 433 -16.07 7.26 21.57
N HIS A 434 -16.82 6.48 22.35
CA HIS A 434 -16.92 5.03 22.12
C HIS A 434 -17.50 4.74 20.74
N GLU A 435 -18.59 5.41 20.38
CA GLU A 435 -19.19 5.31 19.04
C GLU A 435 -18.20 5.73 17.95
N TYR A 436 -17.49 6.84 18.13
CA TYR A 436 -16.47 7.28 17.16
C TYR A 436 -15.38 6.24 16.96
N VAL A 437 -14.72 5.79 18.03
CA VAL A 437 -13.62 4.82 17.96
C VAL A 437 -14.09 3.49 17.39
N THR A 438 -15.22 2.96 17.84
CA THR A 438 -15.80 1.72 17.28
C THR A 438 -16.12 1.88 15.80
N ASN A 439 -16.72 3.00 15.39
CA ASN A 439 -16.99 3.27 13.98
C ASN A 439 -15.70 3.38 13.16
N GLN A 440 -14.62 3.94 13.70
CA GLN A 440 -13.35 3.99 12.99
C GLN A 440 -12.76 2.58 12.82
N ILE A 441 -12.82 1.73 13.85
CA ILE A 441 -12.28 0.36 13.78
C ILE A 441 -13.08 -0.49 12.78
N VAL A 442 -14.41 -0.39 12.81
CA VAL A 442 -15.30 -1.20 11.96
C VAL A 442 -15.23 -0.76 10.50
N ASN A 443 -15.20 0.56 10.24
CA ASN A 443 -15.28 1.07 8.86
C ASN A 443 -13.92 1.14 8.15
N TYR A 444 -12.80 0.98 8.87
CA TYR A 444 -11.46 1.07 8.27
C TYR A 444 -10.63 -0.19 8.55
N PRO A 445 -10.72 -1.23 7.70
CA PRO A 445 -10.04 -2.51 7.91
C PRO A 445 -8.51 -2.45 8.01
N LEU A 446 -7.89 -1.36 7.53
CA LEU A 446 -6.46 -1.11 7.69
C LEU A 446 -6.08 -0.65 9.10
N VAL A 447 -7.05 -0.33 9.96
CA VAL A 447 -6.81 -0.05 11.38
C VAL A 447 -6.46 -1.35 12.09
N GLU A 448 -5.32 -1.35 12.78
CA GLU A 448 -4.91 -2.38 13.70
C GLU A 448 -4.90 -1.82 15.12
N ILE A 449 -5.77 -2.35 15.97
CA ILE A 449 -5.92 -1.89 17.35
C ILE A 449 -4.99 -2.63 18.29
N SER A 450 -4.53 -1.94 19.34
CA SER A 450 -3.80 -2.57 20.43
C SER A 450 -4.71 -3.54 21.21
N PHE A 451 -4.12 -4.57 21.81
CA PHE A 451 -4.84 -5.48 22.72
C PHE A 451 -5.48 -4.72 23.88
N GLN A 452 -4.81 -3.67 24.37
CA GLN A 452 -5.32 -2.81 25.44
C GLN A 452 -6.56 -2.03 25.00
N LEU A 453 -6.54 -1.41 23.82
CA LEU A 453 -7.72 -0.73 23.27
C LEU A 453 -8.90 -1.69 23.10
N GLN A 454 -8.64 -2.89 22.59
CA GLN A 454 -9.68 -3.92 22.45
C GLN A 454 -10.28 -4.30 23.81
N THR A 455 -9.45 -4.44 24.85
CA THR A 455 -9.90 -4.74 26.21
C THR A 455 -10.74 -3.59 26.78
N LEU A 456 -10.29 -2.34 26.61
CA LEU A 456 -11.00 -1.14 27.08
C LEU A 456 -12.36 -0.97 26.42
N LEU A 457 -12.47 -1.27 25.12
CA LEU A 457 -13.73 -1.16 24.36
C LEU A 457 -14.73 -2.27 24.71
N ASN A 458 -14.24 -3.47 25.05
CA ASN A 458 -15.07 -4.63 25.38
C ASN A 458 -15.53 -4.65 26.84
N ASP A 459 -14.79 -4.01 27.74
CA ASP A 459 -15.15 -3.96 29.16
C ASP A 459 -16.46 -3.17 29.35
N SER A 460 -17.49 -3.89 29.81
CA SER A 460 -18.85 -3.38 30.00
C SER A 460 -19.05 -2.66 31.33
N CYS A 461 -18.04 -2.62 32.20
CA CYS A 461 -18.11 -1.89 33.47
C CYS A 461 -18.28 -0.37 33.22
N SER A 462 -19.02 0.28 34.13
CA SER A 462 -19.57 1.63 33.99
C SER A 462 -18.60 2.65 33.36
N PRO A 463 -19.03 3.41 32.34
CA PRO A 463 -18.17 4.39 31.66
C PRO A 463 -17.64 5.43 32.66
N SER A 464 -16.31 5.56 32.76
CA SER A 464 -15.64 6.54 33.61
C SER A 464 -14.85 7.55 32.79
N VAL A 465 -14.63 8.74 33.37
CA VAL A 465 -13.81 9.81 32.79
C VAL A 465 -12.40 9.29 32.46
N GLN A 466 -11.81 8.56 33.41
CA GLN A 466 -10.48 7.99 33.27
C GLN A 466 -10.40 6.98 32.11
N LYS A 467 -11.36 6.05 32.04
CA LYS A 467 -11.44 5.06 30.96
C LYS A 467 -11.60 5.72 29.59
N SER A 468 -12.37 6.81 29.51
CA SER A 468 -12.52 7.58 28.27
C SER A 468 -11.23 8.27 27.83
N ILE A 469 -10.44 8.80 28.76
CA ILE A 469 -9.12 9.36 28.46
C ILE A 469 -8.18 8.24 27.97
N GLU A 470 -8.18 7.09 28.64
CA GLU A 470 -7.38 5.92 28.24
C GLU A 470 -7.74 5.39 26.85
N ILE A 471 -9.04 5.25 26.54
CA ILE A 471 -9.51 4.85 25.19
C ILE A 471 -8.99 5.81 24.13
N PHE A 472 -9.13 7.13 24.35
CA PHE A 472 -8.67 8.13 23.39
C PHE A 472 -7.15 8.07 23.19
N ASN A 473 -6.39 7.91 24.28
CA ASN A 473 -4.93 7.79 24.23
C ASN A 473 -4.48 6.55 23.48
N GLU A 474 -5.05 5.39 23.83
CA GLU A 474 -4.77 4.13 23.15
C GLU A 474 -5.12 4.20 21.66
N TYR A 475 -6.28 4.76 21.34
CA TYR A 475 -6.71 4.94 19.95
C TYR A 475 -5.76 5.85 19.15
N LEU A 476 -5.31 6.97 19.72
CA LEU A 476 -4.51 7.94 18.97
C LEU A 476 -3.03 7.55 18.86
N ILE A 477 -2.47 6.90 19.89
CA ILE A 477 -1.04 6.62 20.00
C ILE A 477 -0.70 5.19 19.54
N HIS A 478 -1.52 4.22 19.92
CA HIS A 478 -1.19 2.80 19.78
C HIS A 478 -1.91 2.10 18.64
N THR A 479 -2.88 2.77 18.00
CA THR A 479 -3.46 2.27 16.76
C THR A 479 -2.44 2.35 15.63
N GLN A 480 -2.23 1.22 14.96
CA GLN A 480 -1.33 1.12 13.82
C GLN A 480 -2.12 0.98 12.53
N ILE A 481 -1.46 1.28 11.41
CA ILE A 481 -1.98 1.00 10.08
C ILE A 481 -1.35 -0.32 9.62
N LYS A 482 -2.17 -1.31 9.28
CA LYS A 482 -1.71 -2.58 8.73
C LYS A 482 -0.78 -2.34 7.54
N PRO A 483 0.31 -3.10 7.41
CA PRO A 483 1.26 -2.89 6.34
C PRO A 483 0.64 -3.26 4.99
N LEU A 484 1.03 -2.54 3.93
CA LEU A 484 0.69 -2.89 2.53
C LEU A 484 1.76 -3.75 1.87
N PHE A 485 2.87 -3.97 2.59
CA PHE A 485 4.00 -4.81 2.21
C PHE A 485 4.23 -5.87 3.27
N TYR A 486 4.02 -7.13 2.89
CA TYR A 486 4.21 -8.29 3.73
C TYR A 486 5.46 -9.03 3.28
N ARG A 487 6.35 -9.35 4.22
CA ARG A 487 7.57 -10.11 3.96
C ARG A 487 7.59 -11.38 4.80
N LEU A 488 7.90 -12.49 4.16
CA LEU A 488 8.24 -13.75 4.83
C LEU A 488 9.65 -14.17 4.42
N LEU A 489 10.53 -14.35 5.41
CA LEU A 489 11.85 -14.93 5.19
C LEU A 489 11.71 -16.45 5.24
N LEU A 490 12.09 -17.12 4.16
CA LEU A 490 12.00 -18.56 4.05
C LEU A 490 13.29 -19.21 4.52
N HIS A 491 13.13 -20.40 5.09
CA HIS A 491 14.21 -21.30 5.47
C HIS A 491 13.70 -22.75 5.35
N PRO A 492 14.57 -23.77 5.36
CA PRO A 492 14.16 -25.16 5.16
C PRO A 492 13.16 -25.72 6.18
N GLY A 493 12.99 -25.03 7.30
CA GLY A 493 12.06 -25.40 8.37
C GLY A 493 10.66 -24.80 8.21
N VAL A 494 10.44 -23.92 7.22
CA VAL A 494 9.10 -23.35 6.96
C VAL A 494 8.21 -24.42 6.37
N THR A 495 7.07 -24.69 7.02
CA THR A 495 6.07 -25.66 6.56
C THR A 495 4.95 -25.01 5.73
N GLU A 496 4.16 -25.82 5.03
CA GLU A 496 2.99 -25.35 4.29
C GLU A 496 1.96 -24.71 5.24
N GLU A 497 1.76 -25.27 6.45
CA GLU A 497 0.81 -24.70 7.43
C GLU A 497 1.25 -23.32 7.93
N GLN A 498 2.56 -23.10 8.10
CA GLN A 498 3.10 -21.78 8.47
C GLN A 498 2.90 -20.76 7.35
N LEU A 499 3.07 -21.19 6.10
CA LEU A 499 2.83 -20.35 4.93
C LEU A 499 1.33 -20.01 4.80
N GLU A 500 0.45 -20.97 5.04
CA GLU A 500 -1.00 -20.74 5.07
C GLU A 500 -1.38 -19.76 6.19
N HIS A 501 -0.85 -19.94 7.40
CA HIS A 501 -1.12 -19.04 8.53
C HIS A 501 -0.65 -17.60 8.24
N PHE A 502 0.46 -17.44 7.53
CA PHE A 502 0.92 -16.13 7.05
C PHE A 502 -0.02 -15.54 5.97
N MET A 503 -0.47 -16.36 5.01
CA MET A 503 -1.26 -15.90 3.87
C MET A 503 -2.73 -15.63 4.18
N LEU A 504 -3.34 -16.38 5.11
CA LEU A 504 -4.76 -16.29 5.41
C LEU A 504 -5.24 -14.88 5.80
N PRO A 505 -4.63 -14.18 6.78
CA PRO A 505 -5.05 -12.83 7.15
C PRO A 505 -4.83 -11.82 6.01
N ILE A 506 -3.77 -12.01 5.20
CA ILE A 506 -3.49 -11.15 4.02
C ILE A 506 -4.59 -11.34 2.97
N CYS A 507 -4.99 -12.59 2.71
CA CYS A 507 -6.06 -12.89 1.77
C CYS A 507 -7.42 -12.35 2.25
N GLN A 508 -7.68 -12.39 3.55
CA GLN A 508 -8.88 -11.78 4.12
C GLN A 508 -8.87 -10.26 3.90
N LEU A 509 -7.78 -9.58 4.27
CA LEU A 509 -7.64 -8.14 4.09
C LEU A 509 -7.77 -7.73 2.61
N ALA A 510 -7.17 -8.48 1.70
CA ALA A 510 -7.27 -8.23 0.27
C ALA A 510 -8.70 -8.34 -0.28
N ARG A 511 -9.52 -9.24 0.28
CA ARG A 511 -10.94 -9.35 -0.08
C ARG A 511 -11.76 -8.20 0.49
N GLU A 512 -11.43 -7.75 1.70
CA GLU A 512 -12.07 -6.58 2.34
C GLU A 512 -11.71 -5.27 1.62
N LEU A 513 -10.53 -5.20 0.99
CA LEU A 513 -10.00 -4.01 0.35
C LEU A 513 -9.62 -4.25 -1.13
N PRO A 514 -10.58 -4.52 -2.02
CA PRO A 514 -10.30 -4.92 -3.42
C PRO A 514 -9.58 -3.84 -4.25
N HIS A 515 -9.59 -2.59 -3.79
CA HIS A 515 -8.94 -1.47 -4.45
C HIS A 515 -7.49 -1.26 -3.99
N ILE A 516 -7.09 -1.82 -2.84
CA ILE A 516 -5.73 -1.71 -2.31
C ILE A 516 -4.87 -2.86 -2.84
N GLU A 517 -3.68 -2.53 -3.32
CA GLU A 517 -2.69 -3.51 -3.79
C GLU A 517 -1.80 -3.93 -2.62
N LEU A 518 -1.84 -5.23 -2.27
CA LEU A 518 -0.96 -5.79 -1.25
C LEU A 518 0.24 -6.48 -1.91
N VAL A 519 1.44 -6.10 -1.50
CA VAL A 519 2.68 -6.70 -2.00
C VAL A 519 3.14 -7.78 -1.04
N ILE A 520 3.20 -9.03 -1.51
CA ILE A 520 3.77 -10.14 -0.75
C ILE A 520 5.17 -10.44 -1.29
N PHE A 521 6.15 -10.42 -0.40
CA PHE A 521 7.55 -10.68 -0.71
C PHE A 521 8.06 -11.91 0.05
N PHE A 522 8.41 -12.94 -0.70
CA PHE A 522 9.07 -14.13 -0.16
C PHE A 522 10.57 -14.03 -0.38
N ASP A 523 11.33 -13.97 0.70
CA ASP A 523 12.79 -13.88 0.64
C ASP A 523 13.41 -15.27 0.81
N GLU A 524 14.51 -15.54 0.12
CA GLU A 524 15.23 -16.83 0.15
C GLU A 524 14.38 -18.05 -0.26
N VAL A 525 13.51 -17.89 -1.26
CA VAL A 525 12.57 -18.95 -1.71
C VAL A 525 13.25 -20.26 -2.05
N ASN A 526 14.45 -20.21 -2.62
CA ASN A 526 15.21 -21.39 -3.01
C ASN A 526 15.78 -22.21 -1.83
N THR A 527 15.52 -21.79 -0.58
CA THR A 527 15.81 -22.59 0.63
C THR A 527 14.58 -23.31 1.17
N SER A 528 13.38 -23.02 0.65
CA SER A 528 12.13 -23.60 1.13
C SER A 528 11.88 -25.00 0.57
N SER A 529 11.27 -25.86 1.38
CA SER A 529 10.74 -27.17 0.98
C SER A 529 9.36 -27.08 0.28
N CYS A 530 8.67 -25.94 0.35
CA CYS A 530 7.28 -25.76 -0.09
C CYS A 530 7.16 -25.23 -1.54
N LEU A 531 8.08 -25.60 -2.43
CA LEU A 531 8.15 -25.06 -3.81
C LEU A 531 6.87 -25.31 -4.63
N GLY A 532 6.16 -26.41 -4.36
CA GLY A 532 4.88 -26.71 -5.00
C GLY A 532 3.82 -25.64 -4.70
N LEU A 533 3.71 -25.23 -3.44
CA LEU A 533 2.78 -24.19 -3.01
C LEU A 533 3.15 -22.81 -3.56
N PHE A 534 4.45 -22.51 -3.68
CA PHE A 534 4.89 -21.29 -4.38
C PHE A 534 4.51 -21.27 -5.85
N LYS A 535 4.69 -22.39 -6.56
CA LYS A 535 4.24 -22.50 -7.96
C LYS A 535 2.74 -22.22 -8.05
N GLU A 536 1.96 -22.79 -7.14
CA GLU A 536 0.52 -22.60 -7.09
C GLU A 536 0.15 -21.11 -6.91
N MET A 537 0.74 -20.43 -5.92
CA MET A 537 0.44 -19.02 -5.65
C MET A 537 0.89 -18.07 -6.78
N PHE A 538 2.10 -18.28 -7.32
CA PHE A 538 2.68 -17.39 -8.33
C PHE A 538 2.08 -17.61 -9.72
N MET A 539 1.85 -18.87 -10.11
CA MET A 539 1.46 -19.23 -11.48
C MET A 539 -0.05 -19.45 -11.58
N ASP A 540 -0.62 -20.26 -10.68
CA ASP A 540 -2.03 -20.67 -10.76
C ASP A 540 -2.95 -19.68 -10.05
N ARG A 541 -2.38 -18.81 -9.21
CA ARG A 541 -3.12 -17.84 -8.37
C ARG A 541 -4.10 -18.56 -7.45
N THR A 542 -3.70 -19.71 -6.91
CA THR A 542 -4.47 -20.47 -5.92
C THR A 542 -3.60 -20.82 -4.70
N LEU A 543 -4.26 -21.13 -3.59
CA LEU A 543 -3.65 -21.68 -2.38
C LEU A 543 -4.49 -22.89 -1.95
N HIS A 544 -3.92 -24.10 -2.07
CA HIS A 544 -4.63 -25.37 -1.88
C HIS A 544 -5.91 -25.49 -2.73
N GLY A 545 -5.84 -25.04 -3.99
CA GLY A 545 -6.92 -25.02 -4.97
C GLY A 545 -7.89 -23.84 -4.84
N ASN A 546 -7.79 -23.04 -3.78
CA ASN A 546 -8.65 -21.89 -3.57
C ASN A 546 -8.08 -20.65 -4.27
N SER A 547 -8.89 -19.96 -5.08
CA SER A 547 -8.44 -18.75 -5.78
C SER A 547 -8.02 -17.63 -4.83
N LEU A 548 -6.85 -17.06 -5.12
CA LEU A 548 -6.28 -15.91 -4.43
C LEU A 548 -6.89 -14.60 -4.96
N PRO A 549 -7.02 -13.56 -4.12
CA PRO A 549 -7.50 -12.25 -4.55
C PRO A 549 -6.62 -11.63 -5.65
N ASN A 550 -7.26 -10.86 -6.55
CA ASN A 550 -6.59 -10.29 -7.73
C ASN A 550 -5.65 -9.13 -7.39
N ASN A 551 -5.87 -8.46 -6.26
CA ASN A 551 -5.08 -7.34 -5.74
C ASN A 551 -3.88 -7.78 -4.87
N LEU A 552 -3.49 -9.05 -4.96
CA LEU A 552 -2.23 -9.55 -4.41
C LEU A 552 -1.13 -9.52 -5.48
N PHE A 553 -0.03 -8.83 -5.20
CA PHE A 553 1.17 -8.86 -6.03
C PHE A 553 2.27 -9.69 -5.36
N PHE A 554 2.52 -10.88 -5.91
CA PHE A 554 3.54 -11.80 -5.42
C PHE A 554 4.90 -11.50 -6.02
N THR A 555 5.90 -11.44 -5.15
CA THR A 555 7.30 -11.25 -5.50
C THR A 555 8.15 -12.18 -4.66
N ALA A 556 9.24 -12.66 -5.24
CA ALA A 556 10.17 -13.55 -4.57
C ALA A 556 11.60 -13.06 -4.77
N ALA A 557 12.49 -13.45 -3.85
CA ALA A 557 13.91 -13.35 -4.05
C ALA A 557 14.59 -14.70 -3.82
N ILE A 558 15.68 -14.88 -4.56
CA ILE A 558 16.54 -16.05 -4.44
C ILE A 558 17.99 -15.58 -4.31
N ASN A 559 18.76 -16.32 -3.52
CA ASN A 559 20.19 -16.13 -3.47
C ASN A 559 20.83 -16.88 -4.65
N PRO A 560 21.86 -16.31 -5.31
CA PRO A 560 22.52 -16.96 -6.43
C PRO A 560 23.11 -18.32 -6.02
N SER A 561 22.94 -19.35 -6.86
CA SER A 561 23.51 -20.67 -6.60
C SER A 561 25.03 -20.64 -6.77
N ILE A 562 25.79 -20.88 -5.70
CA ILE A 562 27.24 -21.06 -5.78
C ILE A 562 27.48 -22.46 -6.37
N LYS A 563 28.09 -22.53 -7.57
CA LYS A 563 28.60 -23.82 -8.06
C LYS A 563 29.72 -24.25 -7.11
N PRO A 564 29.71 -25.47 -6.55
CA PRO A 564 30.83 -25.94 -5.77
C PRO A 564 32.07 -25.93 -6.66
N SER A 565 33.06 -25.11 -6.31
CA SER A 565 34.43 -25.33 -6.77
C SER A 565 34.89 -26.69 -6.26
N ASP A 566 35.69 -27.42 -7.03
CA ASP A 566 36.19 -28.80 -6.76
C ASP A 566 36.95 -28.99 -5.42
N ASP A 567 37.01 -27.99 -4.54
CA ASP A 567 37.61 -28.10 -3.22
C ASP A 567 36.56 -28.55 -2.18
N ASN A 568 36.63 -29.83 -1.85
CA ASN A 568 35.88 -30.53 -0.80
C ASN A 568 36.08 -29.92 0.60
N LEU A 569 35.41 -28.81 0.90
CA LEU A 569 35.17 -28.34 2.26
C LEU A 569 33.71 -27.91 2.39
N VAL A 570 32.82 -28.90 2.61
CA VAL A 570 31.45 -28.65 3.07
C VAL A 570 31.54 -28.04 4.46
N HIS A 571 31.35 -26.73 4.57
CA HIS A 571 31.21 -26.07 5.86
C HIS A 571 29.75 -26.21 6.33
N ARG A 572 29.54 -26.30 7.65
CA ARG A 572 28.23 -26.46 8.31
C ARG A 572 27.19 -25.33 8.05
N GLN A 573 27.42 -24.45 7.07
CA GLN A 573 26.53 -23.34 6.67
C GLN A 573 25.91 -23.53 5.27
N ASP A 574 26.21 -24.63 4.58
CA ASP A 574 25.70 -24.91 3.24
C ASP A 574 24.26 -25.46 3.31
N TYR A 575 23.28 -24.56 3.48
CA TYR A 575 21.89 -24.91 3.17
C TYR A 575 21.80 -25.30 1.69
N LEU A 576 21.10 -26.39 1.38
CA LEU A 576 20.83 -26.82 0.01
C LEU A 576 20.05 -25.71 -0.71
N VAL A 577 20.76 -24.89 -1.47
CA VAL A 577 20.16 -23.90 -2.36
C VAL A 577 19.61 -24.64 -3.57
N HIS A 578 18.29 -24.77 -3.67
CA HIS A 578 17.67 -25.41 -4.82
C HIS A 578 17.89 -24.56 -6.07
N GLN A 579 18.46 -25.15 -7.12
CA GLN A 579 18.46 -24.55 -8.45
C GLN A 579 17.01 -24.61 -8.96
N LEU A 580 16.36 -23.45 -9.11
CA LEU A 580 15.05 -23.39 -9.73
C LEU A 580 15.18 -23.65 -11.23
N PRO A 581 14.26 -24.42 -11.85
CA PRO A 581 14.21 -24.51 -13.30
C PRO A 581 13.90 -23.11 -13.86
N LEU A 582 14.81 -22.58 -14.68
CA LEU A 582 14.68 -21.30 -15.38
C LEU A 582 13.65 -21.39 -16.52
#